data_AF-V4PTE3-F1
#
_entry.id   AF-V4PTE3-F1
#
_cell.length_a   1.000
_cell.length_b   1.000
_cell.length_c   1.000
_cell.angle_alpha   90.00
_cell.angle_beta   90.00
_cell.angle_gamma   90.00
#
_symmetry.space_group_name_H-M   'P 1'
#
loop_
_entity.id
_entity.type
_entity.pdbx_description
1 polymer ?
#
loop_
_entity_poly.entity_id
_entity_poly.type
_entity_poly.pdbx_seq_one_letter_code
_entity_poly.pdbx_strand_id
1 'polypeptide(L)'
;MGHSYTHLTKEERQTIYKLLDRKIPLTQIAKMLGRHHSTLYREIRRNYFHDRECPQYSGWFAWNATEFARKRRFKRRKLERDLELRVHIIERLEQHWSPEQIAGRLKLHPVDKSRFGRVCSETIYRFIYDRSNREMALYTLLARRRRTRRGLRGRKPKGSHIPLYCNIKHRPKDIANRETFGHWEADLVIFRRDFGKANITSLIERKSRYQVVIRNKDRHSLGVLGTIQEQLRPLPISGPPVNHFRPWNRVHGVENAPSVIG
;
A
#
# COMPACT_ATOMS: atom_id res chain seq x y z
N MET A 1 -28.91 0.70 -24.57
CA MET A 1 -27.89 0.34 -23.58
C MET A 1 -26.79 -0.44 -24.28
N GLY A 2 -25.55 0.04 -24.28
CA GLY A 2 -24.45 -0.65 -24.95
C GLY A 2 -24.16 -1.99 -24.26
N HIS A 3 -24.33 -3.10 -24.98
CA HIS A 3 -23.92 -4.40 -24.48
C HIS A 3 -22.40 -4.41 -24.31
N SER A 4 -21.95 -4.31 -23.05
CA SER A 4 -20.55 -4.55 -22.69
C SER A 4 -20.17 -5.95 -23.15
N TYR A 5 -19.29 -6.04 -24.14
CA TYR A 5 -18.78 -7.31 -24.64
C TYR A 5 -17.91 -7.96 -23.56
N THR A 6 -18.51 -8.88 -22.81
CA THR A 6 -17.85 -9.61 -21.74
C THR A 6 -17.34 -10.94 -22.27
N HIS A 7 -16.02 -11.12 -22.22
CA HIS A 7 -15.38 -12.38 -22.57
C HIS A 7 -15.77 -13.49 -21.58
N LEU A 8 -15.83 -14.73 -22.08
CA LEU A 8 -15.94 -15.88 -21.20
C LEU A 8 -14.72 -15.97 -20.28
N THR A 9 -14.99 -16.17 -19.00
CA THR A 9 -14.01 -16.37 -17.92
C THR A 9 -13.42 -17.78 -17.96
N LYS A 10 -12.42 -18.05 -17.12
CA LYS A 10 -11.83 -19.41 -17.03
C LYS A 10 -12.83 -20.36 -16.38
N GLU A 11 -13.54 -19.87 -15.39
CA GLU A 11 -14.56 -20.58 -14.61
C GLU A 11 -15.74 -20.96 -15.49
N GLU A 12 -16.26 -20.03 -16.31
CA GLU A 12 -17.32 -20.33 -17.29
C GLU A 12 -16.88 -21.41 -18.27
N ARG A 13 -15.62 -21.41 -18.75
CA ARG A 13 -15.11 -22.48 -19.62
C ARG A 13 -15.05 -23.83 -18.94
N GLN A 14 -14.65 -23.88 -17.66
CA GLN A 14 -14.66 -25.12 -16.87
C GLN A 14 -16.08 -25.66 -16.68
N THR A 15 -17.04 -24.77 -16.43
CA THR A 15 -18.46 -25.15 -16.33
C THR A 15 -18.99 -25.68 -17.65
N ILE A 16 -18.70 -25.03 -18.79
CA ILE A 16 -19.08 -25.52 -20.12
C ILE A 16 -18.51 -26.93 -20.34
N TYR A 17 -17.25 -27.18 -19.98
CA TYR A 17 -16.62 -28.49 -20.17
C TYR A 17 -17.35 -29.59 -19.40
N LYS A 18 -17.64 -29.36 -18.12
CA LYS A 18 -18.38 -30.32 -17.28
C LYS A 18 -19.80 -30.59 -17.79
N LEU A 19 -20.48 -29.57 -18.33
CA LEU A 19 -21.84 -29.72 -18.83
C LEU A 19 -21.87 -30.42 -20.20
N LEU A 20 -20.87 -30.19 -21.05
CA LEU A 20 -20.71 -30.93 -22.31
C LEU A 20 -20.37 -32.40 -22.06
N ASP A 21 -19.54 -32.71 -21.06
CA ASP A 21 -19.23 -34.08 -20.64
C ASP A 21 -20.49 -34.83 -20.18
N ARG A 22 -21.40 -34.13 -19.50
CA ARG A 22 -22.75 -34.61 -19.14
C ARG A 22 -23.73 -34.64 -20.32
N LYS A 23 -23.28 -34.37 -21.55
CA LYS A 23 -24.10 -34.32 -22.77
C LYS A 23 -25.29 -33.36 -22.72
N ILE A 24 -25.19 -32.30 -21.92
CA ILE A 24 -26.22 -31.25 -21.84
C ILE A 24 -26.18 -30.43 -23.14
N PRO A 25 -27.33 -30.14 -23.77
CA PRO A 25 -27.36 -29.41 -25.03
C PRO A 25 -26.88 -27.97 -24.86
N LEU A 26 -26.15 -27.46 -25.86
CA LEU A 26 -25.48 -26.16 -25.80
C LEU A 26 -26.43 -24.99 -25.54
N THR A 27 -27.68 -25.08 -26.00
CA THR A 27 -28.73 -24.08 -25.76
C THR A 27 -29.12 -23.98 -24.30
N GLN A 28 -29.18 -25.10 -23.57
CA GLN A 28 -29.43 -25.11 -22.13
C GLN A 28 -28.23 -24.56 -21.36
N ILE A 29 -27.01 -24.96 -21.74
CA ILE A 29 -25.77 -24.41 -21.15
C ILE A 29 -25.71 -22.89 -21.31
N ALA A 30 -26.08 -22.37 -22.49
CA ALA A 30 -26.12 -20.95 -22.76
C ALA A 30 -27.11 -20.22 -21.83
N LYS A 31 -28.33 -20.78 -21.65
CA LYS A 31 -29.34 -20.26 -20.71
C LYS A 31 -28.83 -20.27 -19.26
N MET A 32 -28.23 -21.37 -18.81
CA MET A 32 -27.69 -21.50 -17.45
C MET A 32 -26.59 -20.47 -17.14
N LEU A 33 -25.75 -20.13 -18.13
CA LEU A 33 -24.68 -19.15 -17.97
C LEU A 33 -25.13 -17.70 -18.26
N GLY A 34 -26.39 -17.48 -18.65
CA GLY A 34 -26.86 -16.16 -19.08
C GLY A 34 -26.13 -15.64 -20.34
N ARG A 35 -25.70 -16.54 -21.23
CA ARG A 35 -24.94 -16.21 -22.45
C ARG A 35 -25.77 -16.54 -23.70
N HIS A 36 -25.49 -15.82 -24.78
CA HIS A 36 -26.11 -16.13 -26.07
C HIS A 36 -25.57 -17.45 -26.65
N HIS A 37 -26.42 -18.29 -27.25
CA HIS A 37 -26.03 -19.61 -27.77
C HIS A 37 -24.87 -19.50 -28.78
N SER A 38 -24.92 -18.50 -29.67
CA SER A 38 -23.87 -18.31 -30.68
C SER A 38 -22.52 -17.90 -30.08
N THR A 39 -22.50 -17.36 -28.86
CA THR A 39 -21.25 -17.08 -28.15
C THR A 39 -20.54 -18.37 -27.78
N LEU A 40 -21.29 -19.32 -27.20
CA LEU A 40 -20.76 -20.64 -26.85
C LEU A 40 -20.36 -21.43 -28.10
N TYR A 41 -21.19 -21.41 -29.15
CA TYR A 41 -20.86 -22.10 -30.41
C TYR A 41 -19.55 -21.58 -31.02
N ARG A 42 -19.39 -20.25 -31.11
CA ARG A 42 -18.17 -19.63 -31.61
C ARG A 42 -16.98 -19.89 -30.68
N GLU A 43 -17.18 -19.92 -29.37
CA GLU A 43 -16.12 -20.24 -28.41
C GLU A 43 -15.62 -21.67 -28.61
N ILE A 44 -16.52 -22.64 -28.72
CA ILE A 44 -16.16 -24.06 -28.91
C ILE A 44 -15.40 -24.24 -30.21
N ARG A 45 -15.94 -23.73 -31.32
CA ARG A 45 -15.32 -23.83 -32.64
C ARG A 45 -13.94 -23.17 -32.70
N ARG A 46 -13.76 -21.99 -32.09
CA ARG A 46 -12.48 -21.25 -32.13
C ARG A 46 -11.41 -21.83 -31.20
N ASN A 47 -11.80 -22.63 -30.23
CA ASN A 47 -10.91 -23.15 -29.18
C ASN A 47 -10.82 -24.68 -29.17
N TYR A 48 -11.26 -25.32 -30.24
CA TYR A 48 -11.15 -26.76 -30.39
C TYR A 48 -9.68 -27.14 -30.52
N PHE A 49 -9.23 -28.10 -29.71
CA PHE A 49 -7.88 -28.64 -29.80
C PHE A 49 -7.87 -29.79 -30.80
N HIS A 50 -6.97 -29.69 -31.77
CA HIS A 50 -6.71 -30.74 -32.73
C HIS A 50 -5.32 -31.30 -32.47
N ASP A 51 -5.27 -32.59 -32.14
CA ASP A 51 -4.04 -33.35 -32.05
C ASP A 51 -3.79 -34.01 -33.41
N ARG A 52 -2.60 -33.78 -33.97
CA ARG A 52 -2.23 -34.31 -35.30
C ARG A 52 -1.73 -35.75 -35.24
N GLU A 53 -1.20 -36.17 -34.09
CA GLU A 53 -0.58 -37.47 -33.91
C GLU A 53 -1.60 -38.47 -33.36
N CYS A 54 -2.49 -38.00 -32.49
CA CYS A 54 -3.55 -38.82 -31.90
C CYS A 54 -4.92 -38.14 -32.04
N PRO A 55 -5.59 -38.25 -33.20
CA PRO A 55 -6.88 -37.60 -33.46
C PRO A 55 -7.96 -37.91 -32.41
N GLN A 56 -7.89 -39.07 -31.74
CA GLN A 56 -8.80 -39.48 -30.66
C GLN A 56 -8.74 -38.59 -29.41
N TYR A 57 -7.65 -37.86 -29.19
CA TYR A 57 -7.52 -36.88 -28.11
C TYR A 57 -7.89 -35.45 -28.55
N SER A 58 -8.32 -35.26 -29.80
CA SER A 58 -8.84 -33.98 -30.26
C SER A 58 -10.17 -33.68 -29.60
N GLY A 59 -10.31 -32.49 -29.03
CA GLY A 59 -11.49 -32.16 -28.22
C GLY A 59 -11.54 -30.71 -27.80
N TRP A 60 -12.66 -30.34 -27.22
CA TRP A 60 -12.78 -29.05 -26.56
C TRP A 60 -12.48 -29.19 -25.07
N PHE A 61 -11.33 -28.68 -24.64
CA PHE A 61 -10.90 -28.69 -23.24
C PHE A 61 -10.88 -27.28 -22.67
N ALA A 62 -11.43 -27.08 -21.47
CA ALA A 62 -11.49 -25.77 -20.83
C ALA A 62 -10.10 -25.11 -20.68
N TRP A 63 -9.08 -25.91 -20.37
CA TRP A 63 -7.70 -25.44 -20.24
C TRP A 63 -7.14 -24.94 -21.59
N ASN A 64 -7.22 -25.78 -22.62
CA ASN A 64 -6.74 -25.44 -23.97
C ASN A 64 -7.49 -24.22 -24.52
N ALA A 65 -8.80 -24.13 -24.30
CA ALA A 65 -9.60 -22.99 -24.70
C ALA A 65 -9.18 -21.70 -24.00
N THR A 66 -8.86 -21.76 -22.71
CA THR A 66 -8.35 -20.61 -21.96
C THR A 66 -7.00 -20.15 -22.52
N GLU A 67 -6.09 -21.08 -22.77
CA GLU A 67 -4.76 -20.80 -23.30
C GLU A 67 -4.81 -20.28 -24.75
N PHE A 68 -5.64 -20.84 -25.62
CA PHE A 68 -5.85 -20.34 -26.98
C PHE A 68 -6.46 -18.93 -26.98
N ALA A 69 -7.46 -18.67 -26.15
CA ALA A 69 -8.01 -17.33 -25.97
C ALA A 69 -6.98 -16.34 -25.40
N ARG A 70 -6.10 -16.80 -24.51
CA ARG A 70 -4.99 -15.99 -23.96
C ARG A 70 -3.95 -15.68 -25.04
N LYS A 71 -3.49 -16.68 -25.78
CA LYS A 71 -2.51 -16.52 -26.88
C LYS A 71 -3.01 -15.57 -27.95
N ARG A 72 -4.28 -15.66 -28.36
CA ARG A 72 -4.86 -14.70 -29.33
C ARG A 72 -4.94 -13.27 -28.79
N ARG A 73 -5.19 -13.11 -27.48
CA ARG A 73 -5.17 -11.79 -26.82
C ARG A 73 -3.76 -11.28 -26.56
N PHE A 74 -2.78 -12.18 -26.51
CA PHE A 74 -1.36 -11.84 -26.36
C PHE A 74 -0.87 -11.16 -27.65
N LYS A 75 -1.15 -9.86 -27.76
CA LYS A 75 -0.49 -9.02 -28.76
C LYS A 75 0.95 -8.87 -28.31
N ARG A 76 1.90 -9.33 -29.13
CA ARG A 76 3.33 -9.01 -28.97
C ARG A 76 3.47 -7.52 -28.70
N ARG A 77 4.33 -7.16 -27.75
CA ARG A 77 4.48 -5.76 -27.35
C ARG A 77 5.02 -4.95 -28.53
N LYS A 78 4.80 -3.63 -28.54
CA LYS A 78 5.19 -2.78 -29.67
C LYS A 78 6.68 -2.97 -30.03
N LEU A 79 7.55 -3.02 -29.03
CA LEU A 79 9.00 -3.21 -29.18
C LEU A 79 9.43 -4.66 -29.51
N GLU A 80 8.52 -5.62 -29.45
CA GLU A 80 8.75 -6.99 -29.93
C GLU A 80 8.27 -7.17 -31.38
N ARG A 81 7.35 -6.31 -31.84
CA ARG A 81 6.83 -6.31 -33.21
C ARG A 81 7.67 -5.45 -34.14
N ASP A 82 8.18 -4.34 -33.63
CA ASP A 82 8.96 -3.36 -34.37
C ASP A 82 10.41 -3.42 -33.90
N LEU A 83 11.23 -4.16 -34.66
CA LEU A 83 12.64 -4.38 -34.35
C LEU A 83 13.47 -3.12 -34.60
N GLU A 84 13.13 -2.32 -35.61
CA GLU A 84 13.86 -1.07 -35.89
C GLU A 84 13.69 -0.08 -34.73
N LEU A 85 12.46 0.11 -34.26
CA LEU A 85 12.19 0.95 -33.09
C LEU A 85 12.90 0.44 -31.83
N ARG A 86 12.98 -0.89 -31.66
CA ARG A 86 13.72 -1.49 -30.55
C ARG A 86 15.19 -1.12 -30.61
N VAL A 87 15.85 -1.29 -31.76
CA VAL A 87 17.26 -0.95 -31.94
C VAL A 87 17.48 0.54 -31.67
N HIS A 88 16.64 1.40 -32.25
CA HIS A 88 16.72 2.85 -32.03
C HIS A 88 16.61 3.24 -30.55
N ILE A 89 15.70 2.62 -29.79
CA ILE A 89 15.56 2.87 -28.35
C ILE A 89 16.81 2.42 -27.59
N ILE A 90 17.37 1.25 -27.93
CA ILE A 90 18.58 0.73 -27.27
C ILE A 90 19.76 1.68 -27.51
N GLU A 91 19.98 2.12 -28.75
CA GLU A 91 21.03 3.09 -29.09
C GLU A 91 20.90 4.40 -28.29
N ARG A 92 19.67 4.91 -28.14
CA ARG A 92 19.44 6.13 -27.35
C ARG A 92 19.65 5.91 -25.85
N LEU A 93 19.32 4.72 -25.32
CA LEU A 93 19.63 4.36 -23.94
C LEU A 93 21.14 4.25 -23.70
N GLU A 94 21.90 3.71 -24.65
CA GLU A 94 23.37 3.66 -24.60
C GLU A 94 23.99 5.06 -24.57
N GLN A 95 23.36 6.03 -25.25
CA GLN A 95 23.70 7.46 -25.16
C GLN A 95 23.21 8.13 -23.87
N HIS A 96 22.68 7.37 -22.91
CA HIS A 96 22.19 7.82 -21.60
C HIS A 96 20.97 8.74 -21.65
N TRP A 97 20.14 8.62 -22.70
CA TRP A 97 18.86 9.32 -22.76
C TRP A 97 17.85 8.67 -21.81
N SER A 98 17.07 9.48 -21.09
CA SER A 98 15.96 8.98 -20.30
C SER A 98 14.81 8.48 -21.19
N PRO A 99 14.03 7.47 -20.74
CA PRO A 99 12.84 7.01 -21.45
C PRO A 99 11.83 8.13 -21.80
N GLU A 100 11.70 9.15 -20.95
CA GLU A 100 10.91 10.36 -21.21
C GLU A 100 11.49 11.21 -22.34
N GLN A 101 12.81 11.40 -22.37
CA GLN A 101 13.47 12.12 -23.47
C GLN A 101 13.31 11.39 -24.80
N ILE A 102 13.49 10.06 -24.79
CA ILE A 102 13.31 9.23 -26.00
C ILE A 102 11.86 9.33 -26.50
N ALA A 103 10.88 9.10 -25.62
CA ALA A 103 9.46 9.20 -25.99
C ALA A 103 9.07 10.60 -26.46
N GLY A 104 9.58 11.65 -25.81
CA GLY A 104 9.35 13.03 -26.18
C GLY A 104 9.96 13.38 -27.54
N ARG A 105 11.19 12.95 -27.80
CA ARG A 105 11.90 13.21 -29.07
C ARG A 105 11.26 12.47 -30.24
N LEU A 106 10.87 11.21 -30.07
CA LEU A 106 10.08 10.45 -31.06
C LEU A 106 8.74 11.14 -31.40
N LYS A 107 8.16 11.89 -30.46
CA LYS A 107 6.92 12.65 -30.69
C LYS A 107 7.16 13.95 -31.46
N LEU A 108 8.31 14.60 -31.25
CA LEU A 108 8.64 15.92 -31.78
C LEU A 108 9.30 15.86 -33.16
N HIS A 109 10.14 14.86 -33.43
CA HIS A 109 10.86 14.76 -34.69
C HIS A 109 9.98 14.17 -35.80
N PRO A 110 9.66 14.91 -36.89
CA PRO A 110 8.69 14.46 -37.89
C PRO A 110 9.06 13.15 -38.59
N VAL A 111 10.34 12.95 -38.86
CA VAL A 111 10.87 11.73 -39.51
C VAL A 111 10.75 10.51 -38.60
N ASP A 112 11.10 10.66 -37.31
CA ASP A 112 11.00 9.54 -36.37
C ASP A 112 9.55 9.22 -36.04
N LYS A 113 8.69 10.25 -36.00
CA LYS A 113 7.25 10.11 -35.78
C LYS A 113 6.57 9.39 -36.95
N SER A 114 6.96 9.66 -38.20
CA SER A 114 6.41 8.95 -39.36
C SER A 114 6.93 7.51 -39.42
N ARG A 115 8.21 7.29 -39.10
CA ARG A 115 8.86 5.98 -39.14
C ARG A 115 8.41 5.02 -38.02
N PHE A 116 8.41 5.48 -36.77
CA PHE A 116 8.17 4.63 -35.59
C PHE A 116 6.82 4.88 -34.89
N GLY A 117 6.12 5.95 -35.28
CA GLY A 117 4.92 6.40 -34.61
C GLY A 117 5.17 6.91 -33.20
N ARG A 118 4.14 6.85 -32.35
CA ARG A 118 4.22 7.30 -30.94
C ARG A 118 4.57 6.16 -29.99
N VAL A 119 5.40 6.44 -29.00
CA VAL A 119 5.73 5.53 -27.90
C VAL A 119 5.68 6.34 -26.60
N CYS A 120 5.03 5.81 -25.55
CA CYS A 120 5.08 6.43 -24.23
C CYS A 120 6.29 5.90 -23.43
N SER A 121 6.80 6.71 -22.50
CA SER A 121 7.92 6.32 -21.62
C SER A 121 7.64 5.02 -20.87
N GLU A 122 6.39 4.79 -20.45
CA GLU A 122 5.98 3.55 -19.79
C GLU A 122 6.19 2.30 -20.67
N THR A 123 6.02 2.42 -21.99
CA THR A 123 6.30 1.30 -22.90
C THR A 123 7.78 0.95 -22.93
N ILE A 124 8.65 1.96 -22.84
CA ILE A 124 10.10 1.80 -22.78
C ILE A 124 10.50 1.21 -21.42
N TYR A 125 9.98 1.74 -20.31
CA TYR A 125 10.24 1.18 -18.98
C TYR A 125 9.80 -0.28 -18.86
N ARG A 126 8.61 -0.61 -19.36
CA ARG A 126 8.12 -1.99 -19.36
C ARG A 126 9.00 -2.92 -20.18
N PHE A 127 9.68 -2.41 -21.22
CA PHE A 127 10.66 -3.18 -21.99
C PHE A 127 11.98 -3.35 -21.25
N ILE A 128 12.49 -2.29 -20.62
CA ILE A 128 13.74 -2.32 -19.81
C ILE A 128 13.63 -3.29 -18.63
N TYR A 129 12.48 -3.29 -17.95
CA TYR A 129 12.24 -4.11 -16.76
C TYR A 129 11.56 -5.46 -17.05
N ASP A 130 11.36 -5.81 -18.31
CA ASP A 130 10.81 -7.14 -18.62
C ASP A 130 11.80 -8.24 -18.24
N ARG A 131 11.28 -9.37 -17.75
CA ARG A 131 12.11 -10.52 -17.37
C ARG A 131 12.85 -11.11 -18.57
N SER A 132 12.24 -11.11 -19.76
CA SER A 132 12.90 -11.63 -20.97
C SER A 132 14.10 -10.79 -21.41
N ASN A 133 14.16 -9.53 -20.98
CA ASN A 133 15.16 -8.56 -21.41
C ASN A 133 16.23 -8.28 -20.34
N ARG A 134 16.20 -9.03 -19.24
CA ARG A 134 17.02 -8.74 -18.06
C ARG A 134 18.51 -8.98 -18.31
N GLU A 135 18.83 -9.92 -19.20
CA GLU A 135 20.20 -10.25 -19.62
C GLU A 135 20.89 -9.09 -20.34
N MET A 136 20.14 -8.28 -21.10
CA MET A 136 20.66 -7.08 -21.75
C MET A 136 21.01 -5.95 -20.77
N ALA A 137 20.68 -6.11 -19.48
CA ALA A 137 20.99 -5.20 -18.40
C ALA A 137 20.64 -3.71 -18.66
N LEU A 138 19.69 -3.40 -19.56
CA LEU A 138 19.34 -2.03 -20.00
C LEU A 138 19.00 -1.07 -18.85
N TYR A 139 18.64 -1.60 -17.69
CA TYR A 139 18.38 -0.81 -16.48
C TYR A 139 19.64 -0.09 -15.94
N THR A 140 20.85 -0.53 -16.30
CA THR A 140 22.13 0.11 -15.93
C THR A 140 22.37 1.39 -16.72
N LEU A 141 21.84 1.47 -17.94
CA LEU A 141 21.96 2.61 -18.86
C LEU A 141 21.07 3.80 -18.47
N LEU A 142 20.16 3.62 -17.51
CA LEU A 142 19.29 4.68 -17.04
C LEU A 142 20.07 5.69 -16.17
N ALA A 143 20.17 6.94 -16.64
CA ALA A 143 20.84 8.03 -15.94
C ALA A 143 20.41 8.20 -14.47
N ARG A 144 19.14 7.91 -14.17
CA ARG A 144 18.61 7.92 -12.80
C ARG A 144 18.36 6.50 -12.32
N ARG A 145 19.29 5.97 -11.51
CA ARG A 145 19.05 4.73 -10.77
C ARG A 145 17.81 4.92 -9.90
N ARG A 146 16.78 4.06 -10.08
CA ARG A 146 15.62 4.06 -9.20
C ARG A 146 16.12 3.85 -7.78
N ARG A 147 15.92 4.83 -6.89
CA ARG A 147 16.30 4.73 -5.49
C ARG A 147 15.58 3.51 -4.93
N THR A 148 16.33 2.46 -4.59
CA THR A 148 15.76 1.30 -3.91
C THR A 148 15.15 1.82 -2.63
N ARG A 149 13.82 1.75 -2.49
CA ARG A 149 13.19 1.98 -1.19
C ARG A 149 13.81 0.93 -0.28
N ARG A 150 14.55 1.36 0.74
CA ARG A 150 15.08 0.44 1.76
C ARG A 150 13.89 -0.38 2.25
N GLY A 151 14.03 -1.71 2.23
CA GLY A 151 12.98 -2.60 2.73
C GLY A 151 12.63 -2.23 4.18
N LEU A 152 11.43 -2.64 4.63
CA LEU A 152 10.87 -2.31 5.94
C LEU A 152 11.85 -2.56 7.13
N ARG A 153 12.87 -3.40 6.94
CA ARG A 153 13.90 -3.79 7.92
C ARG A 153 15.28 -3.13 7.73
N GLY A 154 15.43 -2.20 6.80
CA GLY A 154 16.72 -1.53 6.50
C GLY A 154 17.14 -0.45 7.50
N ARG A 155 16.33 -0.21 8.55
CA ARG A 155 16.67 0.69 9.64
C ARG A 155 17.18 -0.18 10.79
N LYS A 156 18.51 -0.26 10.95
CA LYS A 156 19.09 -0.79 12.20
C LYS A 156 18.51 0.05 13.35
N PRO A 157 17.89 -0.55 14.38
CA PRO A 157 17.48 0.22 15.55
C PRO A 157 18.74 0.89 16.10
N LYS A 158 18.72 2.22 16.22
CA LYS A 158 19.69 2.90 17.07
C LYS A 158 19.39 2.38 18.49
N GLY A 159 20.39 1.82 19.17
CA GLY A 159 20.22 1.31 20.53
C GLY A 159 19.49 2.34 21.39
N SER A 160 18.53 1.89 22.22
CA SER A 160 17.83 2.80 23.12
C SER A 160 18.80 3.31 24.18
N HIS A 161 18.82 4.62 24.43
CA HIS A 161 19.53 5.21 25.57
C HIS A 161 18.91 4.85 26.94
N ILE A 162 17.83 4.07 26.95
CA ILE A 162 17.16 3.60 28.16
C ILE A 162 17.88 2.34 28.65
N PRO A 163 18.39 2.31 29.89
CA PRO A 163 18.99 1.10 30.45
C PRO A 163 18.01 -0.07 30.47
N LEU A 164 18.49 -1.28 30.20
CA LEU A 164 17.65 -2.48 30.09
C LEU A 164 16.85 -2.76 31.37
N TYR A 165 17.41 -2.44 32.54
CA TYR A 165 16.72 -2.63 33.83
C TYR A 165 15.48 -1.75 34.01
N CYS A 166 15.36 -0.64 33.26
CA CYS A 166 14.18 0.24 33.27
C CYS A 166 13.08 -0.19 32.30
N ASN A 167 13.20 -1.34 31.63
CA ASN A 167 12.20 -1.80 30.68
C ASN A 167 10.89 -2.13 31.41
N ILE A 168 9.75 -1.81 30.78
CA ILE A 168 8.39 -2.14 31.26
C ILE A 168 8.26 -3.63 31.61
N LYS A 169 9.01 -4.51 30.93
CA LYS A 169 9.07 -5.96 31.24
C LYS A 169 9.54 -6.28 32.66
N HIS A 170 10.35 -5.43 33.28
CA HIS A 170 10.90 -5.63 34.62
C HIS A 170 10.05 -4.98 35.71
N ARG A 171 8.90 -4.37 35.38
CA ARG A 171 8.03 -3.77 36.39
C ARG A 171 7.46 -4.84 37.33
N PRO A 172 7.36 -4.56 38.65
CA PRO A 172 6.66 -5.43 39.59
C PRO A 172 5.20 -5.72 39.16
N LYS A 173 4.72 -6.95 39.41
CA LYS A 173 3.42 -7.46 38.92
C LYS A 173 2.23 -6.75 39.58
N ASP A 174 2.36 -6.40 40.84
CA ASP A 174 1.43 -5.62 41.66
C ASP A 174 0.99 -4.31 40.99
N ILE A 175 1.90 -3.61 40.28
CA ILE A 175 1.59 -2.37 39.54
C ILE A 175 0.59 -2.61 38.40
N ALA A 176 0.52 -3.84 37.87
CA ALA A 176 -0.42 -4.17 36.80
C ALA A 176 -1.88 -4.22 37.26
N ASN A 177 -2.11 -4.61 38.51
CA ASN A 177 -3.43 -4.88 39.05
C ASN A 177 -4.22 -3.59 39.38
N ARG A 178 -3.55 -2.43 39.44
CA ARG A 178 -4.15 -1.10 39.74
C ARG A 178 -4.87 -1.04 41.09
N GLU A 179 -4.44 -1.86 42.05
CA GLU A 179 -5.07 -1.99 43.37
C GLU A 179 -4.59 -0.93 44.38
N THR A 180 -3.40 -0.39 44.16
CA THR A 180 -2.71 0.60 45.00
C THR A 180 -2.71 1.98 44.35
N PHE A 181 -2.85 3.02 45.17
CA PHE A 181 -2.69 4.41 44.74
C PHE A 181 -1.20 4.78 44.70
N GLY A 182 -0.81 5.66 43.79
CA GLY A 182 0.55 6.20 43.68
C GLY A 182 1.32 5.70 42.46
N HIS A 183 0.66 4.94 41.58
CA HIS A 183 1.23 4.54 40.31
C HIS A 183 0.78 5.48 39.20
N TRP A 184 1.73 6.25 38.66
CA TRP A 184 1.47 7.25 37.64
C TRP A 184 1.92 6.77 36.25
N GLU A 185 1.06 6.94 35.26
CA GLU A 185 1.41 6.86 33.83
C GLU A 185 1.67 8.28 33.32
N ALA A 186 2.81 8.48 32.67
CA ALA A 186 3.21 9.77 32.14
C ALA A 186 3.43 9.67 30.62
N ASP A 187 2.67 10.44 29.85
CA ASP A 187 2.82 10.56 28.40
C ASP A 187 3.25 11.98 28.03
N LEU A 188 4.17 12.08 27.07
CA LEU A 188 4.63 13.34 26.52
C LEU A 188 4.07 13.53 25.10
N VAL A 189 3.13 14.47 24.96
CA VAL A 189 2.52 14.84 23.68
C VAL A 189 3.34 15.95 23.04
N ILE A 190 3.99 15.62 21.93
CA ILE A 190 4.79 16.56 21.14
C ILE A 190 3.95 17.09 19.98
N PHE A 191 3.89 18.41 19.82
CA PHE A 191 3.17 19.05 18.73
C PHE A 191 3.95 19.03 17.41
N ARG A 192 3.27 19.44 16.34
CA ARG A 192 3.91 19.70 15.04
C ARG A 192 5.02 20.74 15.20
N ARG A 193 6.05 20.66 14.34
CA ARG A 193 7.22 21.56 14.38
C ARG A 193 6.87 23.04 14.32
N ASP A 194 5.74 23.36 13.69
CA ASP A 194 5.19 24.71 13.57
C ASP A 194 4.91 25.36 14.94
N PHE A 195 4.68 24.55 15.98
CA PHE A 195 4.47 25.00 17.37
C PHE A 195 5.76 25.02 18.21
N GLY A 196 6.92 24.90 17.57
CA GLY A 196 8.22 25.00 18.21
C GLY A 196 8.53 23.80 19.13
N LYS A 197 9.10 24.10 20.30
CA LYS A 197 9.53 23.10 21.30
C LYS A 197 8.50 22.82 22.40
N ALA A 198 7.36 23.52 22.35
CA ALA A 198 6.29 23.35 23.31
C ALA A 198 5.74 21.91 23.24
N ASN A 199 5.35 21.39 24.40
CA ASN A 199 4.76 20.07 24.53
C ASN A 199 3.84 20.01 25.76
N ILE A 200 3.04 18.96 25.84
CA ILE A 200 2.19 18.69 26.98
C ILE A 200 2.61 17.37 27.61
N THR A 201 2.79 17.36 28.94
CA THR A 201 2.89 16.12 29.72
C THR A 201 1.52 15.82 30.32
N SER A 202 0.98 14.64 30.07
CA SER A 202 -0.19 14.12 30.78
C SER A 202 0.25 13.08 31.79
N LEU A 203 -0.10 13.29 33.06
CA LEU A 203 0.10 12.35 34.16
C LEU A 203 -1.27 11.78 34.56
N ILE A 204 -1.38 10.46 34.66
CA ILE A 204 -2.61 9.77 35.05
C ILE A 204 -2.30 8.79 36.17
N GLU A 205 -2.97 8.94 37.30
CA GLU A 205 -2.89 7.98 38.41
C GLU A 205 -3.75 6.74 38.07
N ARG A 206 -3.16 5.55 38.16
CA ARG A 206 -3.74 4.33 37.56
C ARG A 206 -4.97 3.79 38.30
N LYS A 207 -5.15 4.08 39.60
CA LYS A 207 -6.28 3.60 40.41
C LYS A 207 -7.47 4.57 40.37
N SER A 208 -7.22 5.80 40.80
CA SER A 208 -8.19 6.90 40.89
C SER A 208 -8.51 7.56 39.54
N ARG A 209 -7.67 7.37 38.52
CA ARG A 209 -7.75 8.05 37.22
C ARG A 209 -7.64 9.57 37.32
N TYR A 210 -7.12 10.08 38.44
CA TYR A 210 -6.80 11.49 38.57
C TYR A 210 -5.76 11.91 37.52
N GLN A 211 -6.06 12.99 36.80
CA GLN A 211 -5.26 13.45 35.68
C GLN A 211 -4.67 14.83 35.95
N VAL A 212 -3.39 15.00 35.65
CA VAL A 212 -2.68 16.28 35.65
C VAL A 212 -2.14 16.54 34.25
N VAL A 213 -2.40 17.73 33.72
CA VAL A 213 -1.93 18.14 32.39
C VAL A 213 -1.01 19.35 32.55
N ILE A 214 0.25 19.19 32.12
CA ILE A 214 1.31 20.19 32.31
C ILE A 214 1.76 20.69 30.93
N ARG A 215 1.79 22.00 30.74
CA ARG A 215 2.37 22.62 29.55
C ARG A 215 3.85 22.91 29.77
N ASN A 216 4.73 22.34 28.94
CA ASN A 216 6.16 22.63 28.99
C ASN A 216 6.60 23.48 27.78
N LYS A 217 7.60 24.34 28.02
CA LYS A 217 8.19 25.21 26.99
C LYS A 217 9.23 24.48 26.11
N ASP A 218 9.90 23.47 26.65
CA ASP A 218 10.91 22.66 25.96
C ASP A 218 10.75 21.17 26.30
N ARG A 219 11.40 20.30 25.52
CA ARG A 219 11.40 18.84 25.58
C ARG A 219 12.63 18.26 26.29
N HIS A 220 13.48 19.11 26.86
CA HIS A 220 14.66 18.67 27.62
C HIS A 220 14.23 17.98 28.92
N SER A 221 14.84 16.81 29.20
CA SER A 221 14.45 15.92 30.31
C SER A 221 14.46 16.61 31.66
N LEU A 222 15.49 17.40 31.97
CA LEU A 222 15.63 18.11 33.24
C LEU A 222 14.46 19.06 33.51
N GLY A 223 14.05 19.82 32.48
CA GLY A 223 12.94 20.76 32.60
C GLY A 223 11.60 20.06 32.81
N VAL A 224 11.36 18.98 32.06
CA VAL A 224 10.11 18.19 32.18
C VAL A 224 10.05 17.44 33.51
N LEU A 225 11.16 16.89 34.01
CA LEU A 225 11.18 16.20 35.30
C LEU A 225 10.98 17.17 36.47
N GLY A 226 11.56 18.37 36.40
CA GLY A 226 11.35 19.41 37.41
C GLY A 226 9.89 19.81 37.54
N THR A 227 9.20 20.07 36.41
CA THR A 227 7.78 20.42 36.44
C THR A 227 6.89 19.27 36.94
N ILE A 228 7.21 18.02 36.59
CA ILE A 228 6.50 16.85 37.14
C ILE A 228 6.69 16.77 38.66
N GLN A 229 7.91 16.94 39.16
CA GLN A 229 8.19 16.88 40.60
C GLN A 229 7.45 17.97 41.38
N GLU A 230 7.42 19.19 40.87
CA GLU A 230 6.68 20.31 41.49
C GLU A 230 5.17 20.02 41.55
N GLN A 231 4.59 19.46 40.48
CA GLN A 231 3.16 19.18 40.39
C GLN A 231 2.73 17.96 41.22
N LEU A 232 3.62 16.98 41.42
CA LEU A 232 3.34 15.81 42.23
C LEU A 232 3.63 16.02 43.73
N ARG A 233 4.49 16.99 44.09
CA ARG A 233 4.84 17.29 45.50
C ARG A 233 3.65 17.54 46.44
N PRO A 234 2.56 18.24 46.06
CA PRO A 234 1.44 18.47 46.96
C PRO A 234 0.48 17.27 47.07
N LEU A 235 0.68 16.21 46.27
CA LEU A 235 -0.22 15.06 46.24
C LEU A 235 0.14 14.07 47.34
N PRO A 236 -0.87 13.38 47.93
CA PRO A 236 -0.61 12.41 48.98
C PRO A 236 0.19 11.23 48.42
N ILE A 237 1.04 10.63 49.26
CA ILE A 237 1.86 9.47 48.87
C ILE A 237 1.02 8.17 48.92
N SER A 238 -0.07 8.17 49.69
CA SER A 238 -1.06 7.10 49.80
C SER A 238 -2.46 7.61 49.48
N GLY A 239 -3.31 6.74 48.91
CA GLY A 239 -4.66 7.14 48.49
C GLY A 239 -5.57 7.42 49.68
N PRO A 240 -6.51 8.40 49.57
CA PRO A 240 -7.53 8.59 50.59
C PRO A 240 -8.46 7.36 50.68
N PRO A 241 -9.07 7.07 51.85
CA PRO A 241 -10.06 5.99 51.97
C PRO A 241 -11.20 6.21 50.97
N VAL A 242 -11.61 5.12 50.32
CA VAL A 242 -12.43 5.08 49.08
C VAL A 242 -13.76 5.84 49.16
N ASN A 243 -14.22 6.22 50.35
CA ASN A 243 -15.54 6.81 50.58
C ASN A 243 -15.64 8.34 50.46
N HIS A 244 -14.58 9.07 50.08
CA HIS A 244 -14.60 10.55 50.09
C HIS A 244 -14.49 11.23 48.72
N PHE A 245 -14.62 10.51 47.61
CA PHE A 245 -14.68 11.16 46.30
C PHE A 245 -16.09 11.67 46.01
N ARG A 246 -16.38 12.91 46.44
CA ARG A 246 -17.46 13.70 45.83
C ARG A 246 -16.96 14.27 44.49
N PRO A 247 -17.72 14.16 43.39
CA PRO A 247 -17.37 14.83 42.14
C PRO A 247 -17.44 16.34 42.36
N TRP A 248 -16.32 17.03 42.15
CA TRP A 248 -16.26 18.48 42.30
C TRP A 248 -16.64 19.14 40.98
N ASN A 249 -17.89 19.58 40.87
CA ASN A 249 -18.27 20.65 39.94
C ASN A 249 -17.80 21.96 40.56
N ARG A 250 -16.68 22.51 40.06
CA ARG A 250 -16.45 23.96 40.15
C ARG A 250 -15.54 24.40 39.01
N VAL A 251 -16.18 25.01 38.02
CA VAL A 251 -15.55 25.91 37.08
C VAL A 251 -15.22 27.17 37.86
N HIS A 252 -13.95 27.42 38.14
CA HIS A 252 -13.44 28.79 38.32
C HIS A 252 -12.90 29.17 36.93
N GLY A 253 -13.53 30.09 36.19
CA GLY A 253 -13.78 31.47 36.58
C GLY A 253 -12.82 32.31 35.73
N VAL A 254 -13.21 32.57 34.49
CA VAL A 254 -12.53 33.50 33.59
C VAL A 254 -12.89 34.91 34.08
N GLU A 255 -11.97 35.58 34.77
CA GLU A 255 -12.11 37.00 35.09
C GLU A 255 -11.53 37.87 33.97
N ASN A 256 -12.45 38.51 33.25
CA ASN A 256 -12.52 39.92 32.85
C ASN A 256 -11.33 40.58 32.12
N ALA A 257 -11.59 40.91 30.85
CA ALA A 257 -10.97 42.04 30.15
C ALA A 257 -11.82 43.32 30.37
N PRO A 258 -11.23 44.52 30.54
CA PRO A 258 -11.99 45.76 30.67
C PRO A 258 -12.31 46.35 29.30
N SER A 259 -13.58 46.65 29.05
CA SER A 259 -14.04 47.53 27.96
C SER A 259 -14.20 48.95 28.50
N VAL A 260 -13.35 49.87 28.05
CA VAL A 260 -13.50 51.32 28.24
C VAL A 260 -14.25 51.86 27.03
N ILE A 261 -15.49 52.32 27.22
CA ILE A 261 -16.08 53.49 26.53
C ILE A 261 -17.08 54.14 27.49
N GLY A 262 -16.83 55.41 27.79
CA GLY A 262 -17.55 56.31 28.69
C GLY A 262 -16.62 57.47 29.00
#